data_AF-A0A7N6AE51-F1
#
_entry.id   AF-A0A7N6AE51-F1
#
_cell.length_a   1.000
_cell.length_b   1.000
_cell.length_c   1.000
_cell.angle_alpha   90.00
_cell.angle_beta   90.00
_cell.angle_gamma   90.00
#
_symmetry.space_group_name_H-M   'P 1'
#
loop_
_entity.id
_entity.type
_entity.pdbx_description
1 polymer ?
#
loop_
_entity_poly.entity_id
_entity_poly.type
_entity_poly.pdbx_seq_one_letter_code
_entity_poly.pdbx_strand_id
1 'polypeptide(L)'
;MNRLSIGPQLRTTSVLVVHLLLINLNRGLSKLIGSSQPIVATVGDDIILPCHLEPAVDVAAMTLEWTTSDPDPRFVFVWRAARELVLSKHPSYKGRTSLFTDELKQGNISLKLSEVKPADEGKYQCFIPKLNETSFVELLVGAAASPVISLTGIDGDKDGVVLQCESKGWYPEPELLWLDAEGKILSAGPTETVRGPDDLYTVSSRVTVEKRHSNNITCRVQQRNINQTRETQIHVPDDFFQFNIQSGSPPPSTSSPAVTVGLAVSLVVCIVFILLLVFFLWKKNMIKLKKCQWGENDHAAKKNFSKSKTEEQISIKEEREGEQLMRKVEKIKHIKEKQAEVQQLQEERMETNNTEVYLSTLTLTKSFDISLSWKSDIEKDIHIDSSPLLML
;
A
#
# COMPACT_ATOMS: atom_id res chain seq x y z
N MET A 1 -25.13 71.08 70.29
CA MET A 1 -24.24 70.99 69.11
C MET A 1 -24.18 69.54 68.66
N ASN A 2 -25.07 69.12 67.76
CA ASN A 2 -25.07 67.75 67.22
C ASN A 2 -24.51 67.79 65.80
N ARG A 3 -23.20 67.59 65.65
CA ARG A 3 -22.60 67.28 64.34
C ARG A 3 -22.77 65.77 64.12
N LEU A 4 -23.79 65.38 63.36
CA LEU A 4 -23.85 64.04 62.79
C LEU A 4 -22.64 63.84 61.86
N SER A 5 -21.75 62.94 62.25
CA SER A 5 -20.60 62.52 61.46
C SER A 5 -21.08 61.61 60.32
N ILE A 6 -21.21 62.18 59.12
CA ILE A 6 -21.66 61.51 57.89
C ILE A 6 -20.44 60.98 57.06
N GLY A 7 -19.21 61.16 57.56
CA GLY A 7 -17.96 60.94 56.82
C GLY A 7 -17.55 59.48 56.48
N PRO A 8 -17.82 58.44 57.30
CA PRO A 8 -17.28 57.10 57.02
C PRO A 8 -18.15 56.25 56.07
N GLN A 9 -19.47 56.42 56.08
CA GLN A 9 -20.41 55.61 55.27
C GLN A 9 -20.44 55.98 53.77
N LEU A 10 -20.15 57.25 53.44
CA LEU A 10 -20.05 57.70 52.04
C LEU A 10 -18.77 57.21 51.34
N ARG A 11 -17.69 56.96 52.11
CA ARG A 11 -16.43 56.44 51.55
C ARG A 11 -16.52 54.96 51.20
N THR A 12 -17.12 54.14 52.07
CA THR A 12 -17.32 52.70 51.81
C THR A 12 -18.26 52.44 50.65
N THR A 13 -19.36 53.19 50.56
CA THR A 13 -20.30 53.13 49.42
C THR A 13 -19.64 53.57 48.11
N SER A 14 -18.84 54.63 48.12
CA SER A 14 -18.08 55.08 46.95
C SER A 14 -17.06 54.04 46.47
N VAL A 15 -16.32 53.40 47.39
CA VAL A 15 -15.36 52.34 47.05
C VAL A 15 -16.06 51.11 46.48
N LEU A 16 -17.20 50.69 47.05
CA LEU A 16 -18.02 49.59 46.54
C LEU A 16 -18.56 49.88 45.13
N VAL A 17 -19.06 51.10 44.89
CA VAL A 17 -19.54 51.51 43.57
C VAL A 17 -18.41 51.54 42.55
N VAL A 18 -17.23 52.04 42.92
CA VAL A 18 -16.04 52.03 42.06
C VAL A 18 -15.56 50.60 41.79
N HIS A 19 -15.53 49.72 42.80
CA HIS A 19 -15.21 48.30 42.59
C HIS A 19 -16.21 47.60 41.68
N LEU A 20 -17.51 47.83 41.87
CA LEU A 20 -18.56 47.28 41.00
C LEU A 20 -18.46 47.84 39.59
N LEU A 21 -18.15 49.12 39.42
CA LEU A 21 -17.91 49.74 38.11
C LEU A 21 -16.66 49.17 37.45
N LEU A 22 -15.58 48.92 38.19
CA LEU A 22 -14.35 48.29 37.69
C LEU A 22 -14.56 46.80 37.33
N ILE A 23 -15.36 46.06 38.09
CA ILE A 23 -15.76 44.68 37.76
C ILE A 23 -16.60 44.65 36.48
N ASN A 24 -17.49 45.64 36.28
CA ASN A 24 -18.28 45.76 35.06
C ASN A 24 -17.46 46.28 33.86
N LEU A 25 -16.44 47.13 34.08
CA LEU A 25 -15.50 47.58 33.04
C LEU A 25 -14.51 46.49 32.61
N ASN A 26 -14.21 45.53 33.49
CA ASN A 26 -13.31 44.41 33.22
C ASN A 26 -13.99 43.19 32.58
N ARG A 27 -15.26 43.25 32.18
CA ARG A 27 -15.77 42.32 31.16
C ARG A 27 -15.10 42.66 29.85
N GLY A 28 -13.87 42.17 29.68
CA GLY A 28 -13.11 42.29 28.44
C GLY A 28 -13.94 41.81 27.26
N LEU A 29 -13.77 42.47 26.12
CA LEU A 29 -14.40 42.04 24.87
C LEU A 29 -13.93 40.60 24.58
N SER A 30 -14.88 39.65 24.48
CA SER A 30 -14.54 38.27 24.11
C SER A 30 -13.96 38.22 22.72
N LYS A 31 -12.85 37.50 22.57
CA LYS A 31 -12.16 37.32 21.28
C LYS A 31 -12.36 35.93 20.75
N LEU A 32 -12.49 35.81 19.43
CA LEU A 32 -12.62 34.52 18.78
C LEU A 32 -11.23 33.92 18.45
N ILE A 33 -10.97 32.74 19.01
CA ILE A 33 -9.69 32.03 18.95
C ILE A 33 -9.85 30.76 18.13
N GLY A 34 -9.13 30.68 17.00
CA GLY A 34 -8.90 29.45 16.23
C GLY A 34 -7.57 28.79 16.56
N SER A 35 -7.25 27.71 15.85
CA SER A 35 -5.94 27.06 15.98
C SER A 35 -4.80 27.96 15.48
N SER A 36 -3.70 28.05 16.25
CA SER A 36 -2.48 28.72 15.81
C SER A 36 -1.60 27.85 14.91
N GLN A 37 -1.79 26.53 14.94
CA GLN A 37 -1.08 25.57 14.11
C GLN A 37 -2.03 24.94 13.08
N PRO A 38 -1.55 24.58 11.89
CA PRO A 38 -2.35 23.85 10.91
C PRO A 38 -2.85 22.52 11.46
N ILE A 39 -4.08 22.17 11.15
CA ILE A 39 -4.66 20.85 11.41
C ILE A 39 -4.26 19.94 10.24
N VAL A 40 -3.63 18.80 10.51
CA VAL A 40 -3.29 17.80 9.49
C VAL A 40 -4.32 16.67 9.55
N ALA A 41 -4.91 16.35 8.41
CA ALA A 41 -5.94 15.32 8.29
C ALA A 41 -5.59 14.31 7.19
N THR A 42 -5.92 13.03 7.38
CA THR A 42 -5.84 12.05 6.31
C THR A 42 -7.11 12.10 5.46
N VAL A 43 -7.01 11.87 4.15
CA VAL A 43 -8.18 11.69 3.29
C VAL A 43 -9.07 10.58 3.86
N GLY A 44 -10.36 10.87 4.01
CA GLY A 44 -11.36 9.98 4.61
C GLY A 44 -11.58 10.17 6.11
N ASP A 45 -10.72 10.91 6.82
CA ASP A 45 -10.86 11.13 8.27
C ASP A 45 -12.05 12.05 8.60
N ASP A 46 -12.54 11.93 9.83
CA ASP A 46 -13.41 12.91 10.50
C ASP A 46 -12.56 13.80 11.40
N ILE A 47 -12.66 15.13 11.23
CA ILE A 47 -11.84 16.10 11.98
C ILE A 47 -12.68 17.19 12.64
N ILE A 48 -12.02 17.94 13.53
CA ILE A 48 -12.56 19.14 14.17
C ILE A 48 -11.66 20.33 13.82
N LEU A 49 -12.25 21.40 13.28
CA LEU A 49 -11.60 22.69 13.14
C LEU A 49 -11.96 23.54 14.38
N PRO A 50 -11.02 23.76 15.30
CA PRO A 50 -11.33 24.39 16.58
C PRO A 50 -11.54 25.89 16.42
N CYS A 51 -12.61 26.42 17.01
CA CYS A 51 -12.82 27.85 17.13
C CYS A 51 -13.74 28.16 18.31
N HIS A 52 -13.34 29.04 19.22
CA HIS A 52 -14.08 29.35 20.45
C HIS A 52 -13.88 30.80 20.91
N LEU A 53 -14.78 31.31 21.75
CA LEU A 53 -14.64 32.63 22.38
C LEU A 53 -13.89 32.52 23.72
N GLU A 54 -12.95 33.43 23.92
CA GLU A 54 -12.27 33.63 25.20
C GLU A 54 -12.33 35.11 25.62
N PRO A 55 -12.88 35.45 26.80
CA PRO A 55 -13.63 34.57 27.69
C PRO A 55 -14.96 34.07 27.08
N ALA A 56 -15.42 32.91 27.56
CA ALA A 56 -16.62 32.22 27.09
C ALA A 56 -17.90 33.08 27.18
N VAL A 57 -18.72 33.02 26.13
CA VAL A 57 -20.02 33.72 26.01
C VAL A 57 -21.03 32.78 25.35
N ASP A 58 -22.29 32.81 25.82
CA ASP A 58 -23.37 32.08 25.16
C ASP A 58 -23.68 32.67 23.78
N VAL A 59 -23.40 31.87 22.74
CA VAL A 59 -23.63 32.24 21.33
C VAL A 59 -24.72 31.40 20.67
N ALA A 60 -25.47 30.59 21.42
CA ALA A 60 -26.46 29.66 20.85
C ALA A 60 -27.55 30.35 20.02
N ALA A 61 -27.93 31.57 20.41
CA ALA A 61 -28.91 32.39 19.71
C ALA A 61 -28.31 33.33 18.63
N MET A 62 -26.99 33.35 18.45
CA MET A 62 -26.32 34.22 17.48
C MET A 62 -26.25 33.57 16.09
N THR A 63 -25.88 34.37 15.08
CA THR A 63 -25.48 33.82 13.78
C THR A 63 -24.02 33.42 13.85
N LEU A 64 -23.68 32.23 13.35
CA LEU A 64 -22.32 31.70 13.28
C LEU A 64 -22.03 31.28 11.85
N GLU A 65 -20.87 31.67 11.32
CA GLU A 65 -20.51 31.45 9.94
C GLU A 65 -19.12 30.80 9.88
N TRP A 66 -19.02 29.70 9.15
CA TRP A 66 -17.77 29.12 8.69
C TRP A 66 -17.67 29.28 7.19
N THR A 67 -16.59 29.88 6.72
CA THR A 67 -16.33 30.12 5.30
C THR A 67 -14.95 29.65 4.88
N THR A 68 -14.81 29.23 3.63
CA THR A 68 -13.51 29.03 2.97
C THR A 68 -13.03 30.34 2.33
N SER A 69 -11.74 30.40 2.01
CA SER A 69 -11.11 31.45 1.21
C SER A 69 -11.55 31.43 -0.26
N ASP A 70 -12.14 30.33 -0.73
CA ASP A 70 -12.54 30.15 -2.12
C ASP A 70 -13.73 31.03 -2.55
N PRO A 71 -13.77 31.50 -3.81
CA PRO A 71 -14.87 32.29 -4.32
C PRO A 71 -16.10 31.42 -4.62
N ASP A 72 -17.14 31.62 -3.81
CA ASP A 72 -18.58 31.36 -4.03
C ASP A 72 -19.06 29.97 -4.51
N PRO A 73 -19.94 29.26 -3.76
CA PRO A 73 -20.42 29.58 -2.43
C PRO A 73 -19.34 29.39 -1.36
N ARG A 74 -19.01 30.47 -0.66
CA ARG A 74 -17.96 30.49 0.37
C ARG A 74 -18.35 29.75 1.65
N PHE A 75 -19.64 29.49 1.86
CA PHE A 75 -20.15 28.99 3.13
C PHE A 75 -19.96 27.48 3.27
N VAL A 76 -19.14 27.12 4.25
CA VAL A 76 -18.92 25.74 4.70
C VAL A 76 -20.02 25.37 5.69
N PHE A 77 -20.35 26.28 6.61
CA PHE A 77 -21.41 26.11 7.59
C PHE A 77 -22.05 27.44 8.00
N VAL A 78 -23.36 27.43 8.22
CA VAL A 78 -24.10 28.59 8.74
C VAL A 78 -25.10 28.13 9.82
N TRP A 79 -24.98 28.69 11.02
CA TRP A 79 -25.96 28.60 12.09
C TRP A 79 -26.73 29.91 12.19
N ARG A 80 -28.06 29.86 12.17
CA ARG A 80 -28.92 31.04 12.35
C ARG A 80 -30.29 30.64 12.88
N ALA A 81 -30.81 31.41 13.83
CA ALA A 81 -32.11 31.15 14.46
C ALA A 81 -32.21 29.74 15.08
N ALA A 82 -31.16 29.36 15.83
CA ALA A 82 -31.05 28.08 16.52
C ALA A 82 -31.15 26.83 15.62
N ARG A 83 -30.81 26.98 14.33
CA ARG A 83 -30.78 25.89 13.36
C ARG A 83 -29.69 26.09 12.33
N GLU A 84 -29.29 25.01 11.69
CA GLU A 84 -28.42 25.05 10.52
C GLU A 84 -29.18 25.55 9.28
N LEU A 85 -28.53 26.39 8.47
CA LEU A 85 -29.06 26.85 7.19
C LEU A 85 -28.41 26.08 6.03
N VAL A 86 -29.01 24.94 5.66
CA VAL A 86 -28.46 24.01 4.65
C VAL A 86 -28.43 24.62 3.23
N LEU A 87 -29.41 25.46 2.88
CA LEU A 87 -29.56 26.00 1.52
C LEU A 87 -28.44 26.95 1.10
N SER A 88 -27.74 27.58 2.05
CA SER A 88 -26.64 28.50 1.78
C SER A 88 -25.27 27.83 1.73
N LYS A 89 -25.16 26.53 2.05
CA LYS A 89 -23.88 25.79 2.06
C LYS A 89 -23.41 25.46 0.65
N HIS A 90 -22.10 25.47 0.46
CA HIS A 90 -21.47 24.90 -0.73
C HIS A 90 -21.83 23.41 -0.84
N PRO A 91 -22.18 22.90 -2.05
CA PRO A 91 -22.60 21.52 -2.24
C PRO A 91 -21.63 20.49 -1.66
N SER A 92 -20.32 20.71 -1.78
CA SER A 92 -19.27 19.82 -1.26
C SER A 92 -19.26 19.59 0.26
N TYR A 93 -19.92 20.47 1.05
CA TYR A 93 -19.98 20.36 2.51
C TYR A 93 -21.35 19.92 3.04
N LYS A 94 -22.36 19.75 2.18
CA LYS A 94 -23.69 19.30 2.60
C LYS A 94 -23.61 17.91 3.20
N GLY A 95 -24.22 17.73 4.38
CA GLY A 95 -24.21 16.46 5.12
C GLY A 95 -22.87 16.11 5.78
N ARG A 96 -21.81 16.90 5.57
CA ARG A 96 -20.46 16.61 6.08
C ARG A 96 -20.04 17.47 7.25
N THR A 97 -20.77 18.55 7.54
CA THR A 97 -20.39 19.56 8.53
C THR A 97 -21.44 19.79 9.62
N SER A 98 -21.01 19.90 10.87
CA SER A 98 -21.86 20.16 12.04
C SER A 98 -21.14 20.94 13.14
N LEU A 99 -21.89 21.59 14.03
CA LEU A 99 -21.37 22.22 15.26
C LEU A 99 -21.71 21.37 16.49
N PHE A 100 -20.96 21.58 17.57
CA PHE A 100 -21.28 21.07 18.91
C PHE A 100 -22.36 21.95 19.55
N THR A 101 -23.63 21.69 19.22
CA THR A 101 -24.75 22.56 19.58
C THR A 101 -24.95 22.74 21.09
N ASP A 102 -24.57 21.74 21.87
CA ASP A 102 -24.59 21.72 23.33
C ASP A 102 -23.48 22.59 23.95
N GLU A 103 -22.39 22.84 23.21
CA GLU A 103 -21.24 23.64 23.65
C GLU A 103 -21.32 25.12 23.23
N LEU A 104 -22.34 25.51 22.45
CA LEU A 104 -22.55 26.90 22.02
C LEU A 104 -22.76 27.85 23.21
N LYS A 105 -23.28 27.35 24.34
CA LYS A 105 -23.48 28.14 25.56
C LYS A 105 -22.17 28.53 26.24
N GLN A 106 -21.10 27.79 25.95
CA GLN A 106 -19.74 28.02 26.44
C GLN A 106 -18.89 28.75 25.39
N GLY A 107 -19.49 29.22 24.29
CA GLY A 107 -18.78 29.95 23.25
C GLY A 107 -17.95 29.07 22.32
N ASN A 108 -18.10 27.74 22.35
CA ASN A 108 -17.45 26.85 21.40
C ASN A 108 -18.24 26.84 20.09
N ILE A 109 -17.59 27.19 18.98
CA ILE A 109 -18.17 27.18 17.64
C ILE A 109 -17.35 26.30 16.69
N SER A 110 -16.61 25.33 17.24
CA SER A 110 -15.77 24.40 16.49
C SER A 110 -16.60 23.60 15.49
N LEU A 111 -16.04 23.40 14.30
CA LEU A 111 -16.70 22.72 13.20
C LEU A 111 -16.22 21.28 13.11
N LYS A 112 -17.14 20.33 13.16
CA LYS A 112 -16.87 18.96 12.71
C LYS A 112 -16.96 18.93 11.19
N LEU A 113 -15.95 18.34 10.53
CA LEU A 113 -15.94 18.03 9.11
C LEU A 113 -15.66 16.52 8.94
N SER A 114 -16.52 15.83 8.20
CA SER A 114 -16.44 14.38 7.98
C SER A 114 -15.99 14.01 6.58
N GLU A 115 -15.38 12.83 6.47
CA GLU A 115 -14.87 12.25 5.22
C GLU A 115 -13.99 13.23 4.44
N VAL A 116 -12.90 13.73 5.04
CA VAL A 116 -12.02 14.75 4.46
C VAL A 116 -11.55 14.38 3.05
N LYS A 117 -11.56 15.36 2.14
CA LYS A 117 -11.17 15.24 0.73
C LYS A 117 -9.99 16.16 0.42
N PRO A 118 -9.20 15.87 -0.63
CA PRO A 118 -8.14 16.77 -1.08
C PRO A 118 -8.61 18.23 -1.29
N ALA A 119 -9.81 18.41 -1.86
CA ALA A 119 -10.39 19.72 -2.11
C ALA A 119 -10.85 20.49 -0.85
N ASP A 120 -10.86 19.87 0.33
CA ASP A 120 -11.14 20.57 1.59
C ASP A 120 -9.89 21.26 2.15
N GLU A 121 -8.70 20.99 1.59
CA GLU A 121 -7.45 21.66 2.00
C GLU A 121 -7.56 23.18 1.86
N GLY A 122 -7.09 23.90 2.87
CA GLY A 122 -7.02 25.36 2.81
C GLY A 122 -7.37 26.05 4.12
N LYS A 123 -7.60 27.36 3.99
CA LYS A 123 -7.83 28.24 5.13
C LYS A 123 -9.31 28.53 5.31
N TYR A 124 -9.79 28.19 6.50
CA TYR A 124 -11.14 28.39 6.97
C TYR A 124 -11.22 29.61 7.87
N GLN A 125 -12.33 30.33 7.78
CA GLN A 125 -12.67 31.46 8.64
C GLN A 125 -13.89 31.09 9.48
N CYS A 126 -13.77 31.26 10.80
CA CYS A 126 -14.92 31.26 11.71
C CYS A 126 -15.26 32.71 12.07
N PHE A 127 -16.55 33.06 11.98
CA PHE A 127 -17.01 34.44 12.12
C PHE A 127 -18.32 34.51 12.92
N ILE A 128 -18.39 35.49 13.84
CA ILE A 128 -19.59 35.81 14.61
C ILE A 128 -20.01 37.25 14.27
N PRO A 129 -20.94 37.46 13.32
CA PRO A 129 -21.33 38.79 12.86
C PRO A 129 -21.79 39.74 13.97
N LYS A 130 -22.53 39.23 14.97
CA LYS A 130 -23.06 40.05 16.08
C LYS A 130 -21.94 40.68 16.93
N LEU A 131 -20.81 40.00 17.06
CA LEU A 131 -19.65 40.46 17.83
C LEU A 131 -18.60 41.14 16.94
N ASN A 132 -18.72 40.99 15.61
CA ASN A 132 -17.69 41.35 14.64
C ASN A 132 -16.33 40.71 14.95
N GLU A 133 -16.37 39.47 15.43
CA GLU A 133 -15.19 38.70 15.82
C GLU A 133 -14.94 37.58 14.81
N THR A 134 -13.67 37.44 14.40
CA THR A 134 -13.25 36.48 13.38
C THR A 134 -11.95 35.79 13.80
N SER A 135 -11.82 34.53 13.43
CA SER A 135 -10.57 33.77 13.53
C SER A 135 -10.39 32.88 12.31
N PHE A 136 -9.20 32.28 12.18
CA PHE A 136 -8.86 31.42 11.07
C PHE A 136 -8.28 30.09 11.54
N VAL A 137 -8.52 29.05 10.76
CA VAL A 137 -7.95 27.71 10.96
C VAL A 137 -7.45 27.21 9.61
N GLU A 138 -6.24 26.68 9.57
CA GLU A 138 -5.65 26.10 8.36
C GLU A 138 -5.76 24.57 8.43
N LEU A 139 -6.21 23.96 7.35
CA LEU A 139 -6.32 22.51 7.17
C LEU A 139 -5.35 22.07 6.07
N LEU A 140 -4.46 21.14 6.40
CA LEU A 140 -3.59 20.42 5.47
C LEU A 140 -4.09 18.99 5.30
N VAL A 141 -4.19 18.52 4.06
CA VAL A 141 -4.72 17.19 3.76
C VAL A 141 -3.59 16.28 3.27
N GLY A 142 -3.54 15.08 3.84
CA GLY A 142 -2.56 14.06 3.53
C GLY A 142 -3.20 12.75 3.07
N ALA A 143 -2.55 12.03 2.19
CA ALA A 143 -2.82 10.62 1.92
C ALA A 143 -1.51 9.93 1.59
N ALA A 144 -1.32 8.72 2.11
CA ALA A 144 -0.16 7.89 1.82
C ALA A 144 -0.55 6.42 1.78
N ALA A 145 0.09 5.71 0.87
CA ALA A 145 -0.04 4.27 0.72
C ALA A 145 1.34 3.60 0.70
N SER A 146 1.37 2.30 1.00
CA SER A 146 2.61 1.55 0.93
C SER A 146 3.05 1.38 -0.54
N PRO A 147 4.33 1.63 -0.87
CA PRO A 147 4.85 1.31 -2.19
C PRO A 147 5.00 -0.20 -2.42
N VAL A 148 5.03 -0.61 -3.68
CA VAL A 148 5.29 -1.98 -4.13
C VAL A 148 6.46 -1.97 -5.09
N ILE A 149 7.43 -2.88 -4.87
CA ILE A 149 8.54 -3.08 -5.80
C ILE A 149 8.30 -4.36 -6.61
N SER A 150 8.55 -4.29 -7.92
CA SER A 150 8.49 -5.40 -8.86
C SER A 150 9.76 -5.48 -9.69
N LEU A 151 10.15 -6.71 -10.04
CA LEU A 151 11.26 -6.97 -10.97
C LEU A 151 10.72 -6.97 -12.40
N THR A 152 11.26 -6.10 -13.25
CA THR A 152 10.68 -5.84 -14.58
C THR A 152 11.56 -6.26 -15.74
N GLY A 153 12.83 -6.55 -15.50
CA GLY A 153 13.72 -7.05 -16.53
C GLY A 153 15.18 -7.14 -16.07
N ILE A 154 16.02 -7.57 -17.00
CA ILE A 154 17.48 -7.60 -16.85
C ILE A 154 18.05 -6.69 -17.93
N ASP A 155 18.92 -5.75 -17.55
CA ASP A 155 19.67 -4.89 -18.44
C ASP A 155 20.90 -5.65 -18.95
N GLY A 156 20.77 -6.25 -20.13
CA GLY A 156 21.79 -7.12 -20.72
C GLY A 156 23.11 -6.42 -21.07
N ASP A 157 23.13 -5.09 -21.15
CA ASP A 157 24.36 -4.33 -21.42
C ASP A 157 25.22 -4.13 -20.15
N LYS A 158 24.64 -4.29 -18.95
CA LYS A 158 25.29 -3.98 -17.66
C LYS A 158 25.24 -5.10 -16.63
N ASP A 159 24.74 -6.28 -16.98
CA ASP A 159 24.41 -7.35 -16.02
C ASP A 159 23.56 -6.82 -14.83
N GLY A 160 22.69 -5.85 -15.11
CA GLY A 160 21.88 -5.14 -14.12
C GLY A 160 20.46 -5.70 -14.03
N VAL A 161 19.82 -5.57 -12.87
CA VAL A 161 18.40 -5.92 -12.67
C VAL A 161 17.57 -4.64 -12.65
N VAL A 162 16.50 -4.60 -13.44
CA VAL A 162 15.59 -3.44 -13.53
C VAL A 162 14.43 -3.62 -12.57
N LEU A 163 14.39 -2.79 -11.54
CA LEU A 163 13.31 -2.72 -10.55
C LEU A 163 12.38 -1.57 -10.90
N GLN A 164 11.08 -1.78 -10.68
CA GLN A 164 10.06 -0.73 -10.73
C GLN A 164 9.36 -0.65 -9.38
N CYS A 165 9.30 0.56 -8.84
CA CYS A 165 8.52 0.87 -7.66
C CYS A 165 7.29 1.67 -8.08
N GLU A 166 6.13 1.34 -7.51
CA GLU A 166 4.87 2.03 -7.75
C GLU A 166 4.11 2.19 -6.44
N SER A 167 3.46 3.34 -6.25
CA SER A 167 2.58 3.58 -5.11
C SER A 167 1.39 4.46 -5.52
N LYS A 168 0.19 4.10 -5.06
CA LYS A 168 -1.09 4.72 -5.44
C LYS A 168 -1.82 5.27 -4.24
N GLY A 169 -2.42 6.45 -4.37
CA GLY A 169 -3.26 7.03 -3.33
C GLY A 169 -2.54 8.06 -2.47
N TRP A 170 -1.68 8.87 -3.07
CA TRP A 170 -0.94 9.93 -2.39
C TRP A 170 -1.60 11.29 -2.58
N TYR A 171 -1.62 12.13 -1.55
CA TYR A 171 -1.96 13.55 -1.68
C TYR A 171 -1.24 14.35 -0.59
N PRO A 172 -0.60 15.48 -0.89
CA PRO A 172 -0.33 16.04 -2.24
C PRO A 172 0.69 15.21 -3.04
N GLU A 173 1.23 15.73 -4.15
CA GLU A 173 2.20 15.00 -4.98
C GLU A 173 3.44 14.55 -4.17
N PRO A 174 3.80 13.23 -4.17
CA PRO A 174 4.90 12.72 -3.38
C PRO A 174 6.25 12.69 -4.13
N GLU A 175 7.35 12.61 -3.38
CA GLU A 175 8.68 12.28 -3.91
C GLU A 175 8.94 10.77 -3.78
N LEU A 176 9.48 10.13 -4.82
CA LEU A 176 9.94 8.74 -4.78
C LEU A 176 11.47 8.67 -4.90
N LEU A 177 12.11 8.00 -3.95
CA LEU A 177 13.55 7.82 -3.85
C LEU A 177 13.90 6.33 -3.79
N TRP A 178 14.97 5.96 -4.48
CA TRP A 178 15.60 4.65 -4.36
C TRP A 178 16.82 4.75 -3.45
N LEU A 179 16.93 3.84 -2.48
CA LEU A 179 18.02 3.80 -1.52
C LEU A 179 18.70 2.43 -1.55
N ASP A 180 20.02 2.41 -1.38
CA ASP A 180 20.76 1.19 -1.08
C ASP A 180 20.58 0.74 0.38
N ALA A 181 21.24 -0.36 0.74
CA ALA A 181 21.15 -0.94 2.07
C ALA A 181 21.73 -0.05 3.17
N GLU A 182 22.61 0.89 2.82
CA GLU A 182 23.19 1.88 3.70
C GLU A 182 22.32 3.15 3.80
N GLY A 183 21.21 3.22 3.05
CA GLY A 183 20.30 4.36 3.02
C GLY A 183 20.74 5.51 2.12
N LYS A 184 21.72 5.28 1.23
CA LYS A 184 22.19 6.27 0.25
C LYS A 184 21.36 6.22 -1.02
N ILE A 185 21.10 7.39 -1.58
CA ILE A 185 20.29 7.56 -2.79
C ILE A 185 20.99 6.93 -4.00
N LEU A 186 20.23 6.12 -4.74
CA LEU A 186 20.61 5.52 -6.01
C LEU A 186 20.24 6.44 -7.18
N SER A 187 21.04 6.40 -8.25
CA SER A 187 20.72 7.09 -9.50
C SER A 187 19.67 6.26 -10.26
N ALA A 188 18.46 6.80 -10.37
CA ALA A 188 17.32 6.16 -11.03
C ALA A 188 16.87 6.96 -12.25
N GLY A 189 15.99 6.36 -13.07
CA GLY A 189 15.31 7.07 -14.14
C GLY A 189 14.37 8.16 -13.61
N PRO A 190 13.80 9.00 -14.50
CA PRO A 190 12.83 10.00 -14.09
C PRO A 190 11.63 9.35 -13.40
N THR A 191 11.14 10.00 -12.36
CA THR A 191 9.90 9.59 -11.69
C THR A 191 8.70 10.02 -12.54
N GLU A 192 7.76 9.11 -12.72
CA GLU A 192 6.48 9.37 -13.37
C GLU A 192 5.42 9.57 -12.29
N THR A 193 4.73 10.71 -12.33
CA THR A 193 3.60 11.02 -11.46
C THR A 193 2.35 11.25 -12.30
N VAL A 194 1.26 10.58 -11.91
CA VAL A 194 -0.04 10.69 -12.58
C VAL A 194 -1.09 11.03 -11.54
N ARG A 195 -1.87 12.08 -11.78
CA ARG A 195 -3.02 12.45 -10.96
C ARG A 195 -4.28 11.73 -11.46
N GLY A 196 -4.90 10.97 -10.57
CA GLY A 196 -6.14 10.24 -10.82
C GLY A 196 -7.38 11.15 -10.80
N PRO A 197 -8.55 10.62 -11.19
CA PRO A 197 -9.82 11.33 -11.13
C PRO A 197 -10.33 11.57 -9.71
N ASP A 198 -9.77 10.87 -8.73
CA ASP A 198 -9.99 11.03 -7.28
C ASP A 198 -9.11 12.13 -6.65
N ASP A 199 -8.37 12.87 -7.49
CA ASP A 199 -7.35 13.85 -7.09
C ASP A 199 -6.14 13.28 -6.33
N LEU A 200 -6.01 11.94 -6.28
CA LEU A 200 -4.86 11.29 -5.67
C LEU A 200 -3.78 10.99 -6.73
N TYR A 201 -2.53 11.01 -6.28
CA TYR A 201 -1.36 10.75 -7.09
C TYR A 201 -0.97 9.28 -7.07
N THR A 202 -0.61 8.78 -8.24
CA THR A 202 0.16 7.55 -8.42
C THR A 202 1.56 7.93 -8.85
N VAL A 203 2.56 7.42 -8.14
CA VAL A 203 3.97 7.67 -8.41
C VAL A 203 4.68 6.37 -8.75
N SER A 204 5.52 6.39 -9.78
CA SER A 204 6.35 5.26 -10.15
C SER A 204 7.73 5.68 -10.63
N SER A 205 8.71 4.82 -10.39
CA SER A 205 10.09 5.03 -10.86
C SER A 205 10.75 3.69 -11.15
N ARG A 206 11.69 3.70 -12.10
CA ARG A 206 12.52 2.54 -12.45
C ARG A 206 13.98 2.80 -12.11
N VAL A 207 14.66 1.78 -11.58
CA VAL A 207 16.09 1.80 -11.31
C VAL A 207 16.74 0.52 -11.82
N THR A 208 17.92 0.65 -12.42
CA THR A 208 18.79 -0.48 -12.74
C THR A 208 19.81 -0.64 -11.62
N VAL A 209 19.83 -1.80 -10.98
CA VAL A 209 20.78 -2.13 -9.91
C VAL A 209 21.78 -3.18 -10.36
N GLU A 210 23.04 -3.00 -9.99
CA GLU A 210 24.13 -3.95 -10.24
C GLU A 210 24.43 -4.77 -8.97
N LYS A 211 25.03 -5.95 -9.12
CA LYS A 211 25.36 -6.82 -7.98
C LYS A 211 26.30 -6.13 -7.00
N ARG A 212 25.93 -6.10 -5.71
CA ARG A 212 26.76 -5.57 -4.61
C ARG A 212 26.72 -6.48 -3.38
N HIS A 213 27.51 -6.18 -2.35
CA HIS A 213 27.58 -6.99 -1.11
C HIS A 213 26.26 -7.05 -0.33
N SER A 214 25.39 -6.05 -0.53
CA SER A 214 24.01 -6.05 -0.03
C SER A 214 23.08 -5.80 -1.20
N ASN A 215 22.33 -6.83 -1.60
CA ASN A 215 21.33 -6.73 -2.67
C ASN A 215 19.98 -6.22 -2.15
N ASN A 216 19.96 -5.53 -1.00
CA ASN A 216 18.74 -4.97 -0.45
C ASN A 216 18.52 -3.55 -0.99
N ILE A 217 17.41 -3.34 -1.66
CA ILE A 217 17.05 -2.08 -2.30
C ILE A 217 15.76 -1.58 -1.67
N THR A 218 15.77 -0.32 -1.22
CA THR A 218 14.61 0.31 -0.58
C THR A 218 14.00 1.32 -1.54
N CYS A 219 12.69 1.23 -1.75
CA CYS A 219 11.90 2.29 -2.35
C CYS A 219 11.22 3.09 -1.23
N ARG A 220 11.52 4.38 -1.16
CA ARG A 220 10.93 5.32 -0.21
C ARG A 220 10.07 6.33 -0.97
N VAL A 221 8.82 6.47 -0.54
CA VAL A 221 7.91 7.51 -1.01
C VAL A 221 7.64 8.47 0.14
N GLN A 222 7.79 9.77 -0.07
CA GLN A 222 7.72 10.76 1.00
C GLN A 222 7.10 12.10 0.58
N GLN A 223 6.52 12.80 1.54
CA GLN A 223 5.95 14.15 1.44
C GLN A 223 6.49 15.00 2.58
N ARG A 224 7.43 15.89 2.25
CA ARG A 224 8.16 16.67 3.27
C ARG A 224 7.28 17.72 3.95
N ASN A 225 6.32 18.28 3.22
CA ASN A 225 5.39 19.29 3.70
C ASN A 225 4.47 18.80 4.83
N ILE A 226 4.09 17.53 4.83
CA ILE A 226 3.28 16.91 5.90
C ILE A 226 4.03 15.83 6.69
N ASN A 227 5.35 15.73 6.51
CA ASN A 227 6.23 14.75 7.16
C ASN A 227 5.74 13.29 7.06
N GLN A 228 5.09 12.93 5.95
CA GLN A 228 4.69 11.55 5.70
C GLN A 228 5.73 10.80 4.88
N THR A 229 6.04 9.57 5.28
CA THR A 229 6.95 8.67 4.57
C THR A 229 6.44 7.24 4.62
N ARG A 230 6.58 6.51 3.52
CA ARG A 230 6.36 5.05 3.42
C ARG A 230 7.51 4.44 2.66
N GLU A 231 7.97 3.28 3.09
CA GLU A 231 9.06 2.57 2.43
C GLU A 231 8.77 1.08 2.34
N THR A 232 9.33 0.45 1.32
CA THR A 232 9.34 -0.99 1.15
C THR A 232 10.71 -1.42 0.63
N GLN A 233 11.10 -2.65 0.91
CA GLN A 233 12.40 -3.17 0.58
C GLN A 233 12.30 -4.48 -0.20
N ILE A 234 13.24 -4.69 -1.11
CA ILE A 234 13.38 -5.94 -1.85
C ILE A 234 14.83 -6.41 -1.80
N HIS A 235 15.01 -7.69 -1.49
CA HIS A 235 16.29 -8.35 -1.67
C HIS A 235 16.35 -8.99 -3.05
N VAL A 236 17.30 -8.57 -3.90
CA VAL A 236 17.50 -9.12 -5.24
C VAL A 236 18.37 -10.39 -5.14
N PRO A 237 17.86 -11.59 -5.46
CA PRO A 237 18.64 -12.81 -5.38
C PRO A 237 19.82 -12.80 -6.35
N ASP A 238 20.92 -13.44 -5.96
CA ASP A 238 22.15 -13.51 -6.74
C ASP A 238 21.97 -14.13 -8.14
N ASP A 239 21.02 -15.07 -8.28
CA ASP A 239 20.73 -15.78 -9.53
C ASP A 239 20.32 -14.82 -10.67
N PHE A 240 19.71 -13.68 -10.35
CA PHE A 240 19.31 -12.68 -11.36
C PHE A 240 20.50 -11.94 -11.96
N PHE A 241 21.66 -11.93 -11.30
CA PHE A 241 22.89 -11.32 -11.80
C PHE A 241 23.79 -12.33 -12.55
N GLN A 242 23.42 -13.61 -12.60
CA GLN A 242 24.31 -14.69 -13.05
C GLN A 242 24.04 -15.17 -14.48
N PHE A 243 23.37 -14.36 -15.31
CA PHE A 243 22.98 -14.76 -16.67
C PHE A 243 24.12 -14.78 -17.71
N ASN A 244 25.36 -14.47 -17.32
CA ASN A 244 26.55 -14.63 -18.14
C ASN A 244 27.46 -15.78 -17.66
N ILE A 245 26.92 -17.00 -17.62
CA ILE A 245 27.73 -18.19 -17.93
C ILE A 245 26.99 -19.01 -18.97
N GLN A 246 27.46 -18.90 -20.22
CA GLN A 246 27.55 -19.93 -21.27
C GLN A 246 27.04 -19.51 -22.65
N SER A 247 27.79 -18.66 -23.35
CA SER A 247 27.95 -18.82 -24.80
C SER A 247 29.28 -18.22 -25.27
N GLY A 248 30.40 -18.89 -24.95
CA GLY A 248 31.67 -18.57 -25.60
C GLY A 248 32.96 -18.72 -24.78
N SER A 249 33.14 -19.76 -23.97
CA SER A 249 34.49 -20.21 -23.60
C SER A 249 34.47 -21.63 -22.99
N PRO A 250 35.40 -22.52 -23.34
CA PRO A 250 35.53 -23.82 -22.69
C PRO A 250 36.13 -23.66 -21.28
N PRO A 251 35.91 -24.63 -20.37
CA PRO A 251 36.35 -24.53 -18.98
C PRO A 251 37.88 -24.41 -18.88
N PRO A 252 38.42 -23.69 -17.87
CA PRO A 252 39.84 -23.66 -17.63
C PRO A 252 40.28 -25.05 -17.16
N SER A 253 40.93 -25.80 -18.07
CA SER A 253 41.64 -27.02 -17.71
C SER A 253 42.82 -26.63 -16.81
N THR A 254 42.63 -26.79 -15.51
CA THR A 254 43.70 -26.89 -14.51
C THR A 254 44.48 -28.17 -14.77
N SER A 255 45.45 -28.11 -15.67
CA SER A 255 46.53 -29.08 -15.72
C SER A 255 47.77 -28.39 -16.26
N SER A 256 48.73 -28.16 -15.35
CA SER A 256 50.08 -27.69 -15.66
C SER A 256 50.64 -28.38 -16.90
N PRO A 257 51.29 -27.66 -17.85
CA PRO A 257 51.78 -28.22 -19.12
C PRO A 257 52.81 -29.36 -18.96
N ALA A 258 53.29 -29.62 -17.75
CA ALA A 258 54.19 -30.71 -17.44
C ALA A 258 53.51 -32.11 -17.36
N VAL A 259 52.21 -32.20 -17.04
CA VAL A 259 51.54 -33.50 -16.81
C VAL A 259 51.02 -34.12 -18.11
N THR A 260 50.57 -33.28 -19.06
CA THR A 260 50.02 -33.75 -20.35
C THR A 260 51.10 -34.32 -21.28
N VAL A 261 52.34 -33.80 -21.23
CA VAL A 261 53.48 -34.35 -21.98
C VAL A 261 53.95 -35.68 -21.38
N GLY A 262 53.90 -35.82 -20.05
CA GLY A 262 54.29 -37.06 -19.36
C GLY A 262 53.38 -38.25 -19.69
N LEU A 263 52.07 -38.04 -19.76
CA LEU A 263 51.10 -39.10 -20.09
C LEU A 263 51.16 -39.52 -21.56
N ALA A 264 51.39 -38.57 -22.49
CA ALA A 264 51.56 -38.89 -23.91
C ALA A 264 52.87 -39.68 -24.16
N VAL A 265 53.98 -39.28 -23.52
CA VAL A 265 55.25 -40.02 -23.63
C VAL A 265 55.15 -41.39 -22.97
N SER A 266 54.47 -41.50 -21.82
CA SER A 266 54.23 -42.79 -21.17
C SER A 266 53.40 -43.73 -22.05
N LEU A 267 52.33 -43.23 -22.69
CA LEU A 267 51.52 -44.02 -23.61
C LEU A 267 52.31 -44.48 -24.84
N VAL A 268 53.14 -43.62 -25.43
CA VAL A 268 54.00 -43.99 -26.57
C VAL A 268 55.03 -45.04 -26.17
N VAL A 269 55.67 -44.91 -25.00
CA VAL A 269 56.62 -45.91 -24.49
C VAL A 269 55.91 -47.24 -24.20
N CYS A 270 54.71 -47.22 -23.62
CA CYS A 270 53.89 -48.41 -23.41
C CYS A 270 53.52 -49.10 -24.73
N ILE A 271 53.11 -48.35 -25.75
CA ILE A 271 52.77 -48.90 -27.08
C ILE A 271 54.00 -49.53 -27.73
N VAL A 272 55.17 -48.85 -27.69
CA VAL A 272 56.42 -49.42 -28.23
C VAL A 272 56.82 -50.69 -27.48
N PHE A 273 56.68 -50.71 -26.16
CA PHE A 273 56.98 -51.90 -25.36
C PHE A 273 56.02 -53.06 -25.67
N ILE A 274 54.73 -52.79 -25.85
CA ILE A 274 53.72 -53.78 -26.26
C ILE A 274 54.04 -54.31 -27.66
N LEU A 275 54.42 -53.45 -28.62
CA LEU A 275 54.80 -53.87 -29.97
C LEU A 275 56.07 -54.74 -29.96
N LEU A 276 57.06 -54.42 -29.11
CA LEU A 276 58.25 -55.24 -28.92
C LEU A 276 57.91 -56.59 -28.25
N LEU A 277 57.04 -56.61 -27.25
CA LEU A 277 56.58 -57.85 -26.61
C LEU A 277 55.77 -58.73 -27.57
N VAL A 278 54.86 -58.14 -28.35
CA VAL A 278 54.11 -58.85 -29.39
C VAL A 278 55.09 -59.40 -30.43
N PHE A 279 56.06 -58.62 -30.89
CA PHE A 279 57.10 -59.08 -31.80
C PHE A 279 57.94 -60.22 -31.21
N PHE A 280 58.32 -60.15 -29.92
CA PHE A 280 59.04 -61.21 -29.22
C PHE A 280 58.20 -62.47 -29.00
N LEU A 281 56.90 -62.32 -28.71
CA LEU A 281 55.95 -63.43 -28.57
C LEU A 281 55.64 -64.06 -29.93
N TRP A 282 55.50 -63.28 -30.99
CA TRP A 282 55.41 -63.77 -32.37
C TRP A 282 56.69 -64.50 -32.78
N LYS A 283 57.86 -63.95 -32.44
CA LYS A 283 59.16 -64.59 -32.67
C LYS A 283 59.33 -65.88 -31.86
N LYS A 284 58.81 -65.94 -30.63
CA LYS A 284 58.78 -67.17 -29.80
C LYS A 284 57.78 -68.21 -30.32
N ASN A 285 56.65 -67.77 -30.89
CA ASN A 285 55.60 -68.65 -31.40
C ASN A 285 55.93 -69.22 -32.80
N MET A 286 56.65 -68.46 -33.64
CA MET A 286 57.18 -68.94 -34.93
C MET A 286 58.30 -69.98 -34.80
N ILE A 287 58.81 -70.25 -33.59
CA ILE A 287 59.84 -71.27 -33.31
C ILE A 287 59.23 -72.57 -32.71
N LYS A 288 57.92 -72.61 -32.41
CA LYS A 288 57.27 -73.78 -31.77
C LYS A 288 56.31 -74.59 -32.65
N LEU A 289 56.30 -74.39 -33.98
CA LEU A 289 55.52 -75.20 -34.93
C LEU A 289 56.40 -76.18 -35.72
N LYS A 290 56.94 -77.19 -35.02
CA LYS A 290 57.26 -78.52 -35.57
C LYS A 290 57.36 -79.58 -34.46
N LYS A 291 56.21 -80.07 -33.99
CA LYS A 291 55.87 -81.50 -33.78
C LYS A 291 54.58 -81.62 -32.97
N CYS A 292 53.59 -82.28 -33.57
CA CYS A 292 52.38 -82.77 -32.92
C CYS A 292 52.73 -83.97 -32.00
N GLN A 293 51.95 -84.23 -30.94
CA GLN A 293 51.00 -85.37 -30.90
C GLN A 293 50.25 -85.46 -29.56
N TRP A 294 48.92 -85.59 -29.69
CA TRP A 294 47.92 -86.31 -28.87
C TRP A 294 47.97 -86.35 -27.33
N GLY A 295 46.81 -86.04 -26.72
CA GLY A 295 46.45 -86.39 -25.34
C GLY A 295 45.18 -85.68 -24.87
N GLU A 296 44.06 -86.40 -24.91
CA GLU A 296 42.68 -86.01 -24.61
C GLU A 296 42.35 -85.94 -23.11
N ASN A 297 41.42 -85.07 -22.72
CA ASN A 297 40.31 -85.25 -21.74
C ASN A 297 40.07 -84.07 -20.76
N ASP A 298 38.90 -83.45 -20.99
CA ASP A 298 37.88 -82.85 -20.11
C ASP A 298 38.18 -82.56 -18.63
N HIS A 299 37.77 -81.36 -18.18
CA HIS A 299 36.57 -81.18 -17.36
C HIS A 299 36.17 -79.70 -17.25
N ALA A 300 34.92 -79.44 -17.60
CA ALA A 300 34.20 -78.20 -17.39
C ALA A 300 33.97 -77.89 -15.90
N ALA A 301 33.97 -76.61 -15.53
CA ALA A 301 32.89 -75.92 -14.79
C ALA A 301 33.40 -74.74 -13.93
N LYS A 302 33.07 -73.52 -14.36
CA LYS A 302 32.69 -72.29 -13.60
C LYS A 302 33.32 -71.05 -14.22
N LYS A 303 32.54 -70.32 -15.03
CA LYS A 303 32.06 -68.97 -14.68
C LYS A 303 31.05 -68.42 -15.70
N ASN A 304 30.05 -69.21 -16.08
CA ASN A 304 28.79 -68.66 -16.60
C ASN A 304 27.85 -68.42 -15.41
N PHE A 305 28.22 -67.47 -14.55
CA PHE A 305 27.37 -66.97 -13.47
C PHE A 305 27.80 -65.55 -13.10
N SER A 306 27.79 -64.64 -14.08
CA SER A 306 27.69 -63.19 -13.82
C SER A 306 27.34 -62.36 -15.07
N LYS A 307 26.67 -62.95 -16.07
CA LYS A 307 26.18 -62.21 -17.26
C LYS A 307 24.71 -62.46 -17.61
N SER A 308 23.97 -63.21 -16.78
CA SER A 308 22.52 -63.39 -16.93
C SER A 308 21.71 -62.76 -15.79
N LYS A 309 22.35 -62.34 -14.69
CA LYS A 309 21.66 -61.67 -13.56
C LYS A 309 21.66 -60.13 -13.66
N THR A 310 22.43 -59.55 -14.58
CA THR A 310 22.60 -58.09 -14.68
C THR A 310 21.70 -57.46 -15.73
N GLU A 311 21.34 -58.18 -16.82
CA GLU A 311 20.44 -57.65 -17.85
C GLU A 311 18.95 -57.69 -17.42
N GLU A 312 18.54 -58.68 -16.61
CA GLU A 312 17.16 -58.79 -16.10
C GLU A 312 16.88 -57.86 -14.89
N GLN A 313 17.91 -57.45 -14.14
CA GLN A 313 17.77 -56.50 -13.02
C GLN A 313 17.73 -55.04 -13.47
N ILE A 314 18.30 -54.71 -14.64
CA ILE A 314 18.29 -53.35 -15.21
C ILE A 314 16.93 -53.06 -15.86
N SER A 315 16.37 -54.02 -16.62
CA SER A 315 15.05 -53.85 -17.25
C SER A 315 13.92 -53.67 -16.23
N ILE A 316 13.90 -54.45 -15.15
CA ILE A 316 12.88 -54.35 -14.09
C ILE A 316 13.00 -53.04 -13.29
N LYS A 317 14.20 -52.43 -13.23
CA LYS A 317 14.40 -51.15 -12.54
C LYS A 317 13.91 -49.99 -13.39
N GLU A 318 14.19 -49.99 -14.70
CA GLU A 318 13.72 -48.97 -15.63
C GLU A 318 12.19 -49.01 -15.80
N GLU A 319 11.60 -50.21 -15.81
CA GLU A 319 10.13 -50.38 -15.86
C GLU A 319 9.44 -49.87 -14.59
N ARG A 320 10.02 -50.11 -13.40
CA ARG A 320 9.51 -49.57 -12.12
C ARG A 320 9.62 -48.05 -12.02
N GLU A 321 10.72 -47.47 -12.50
CA GLU A 321 10.89 -46.01 -12.53
C GLU A 321 9.93 -45.36 -13.54
N GLY A 322 9.68 -46.01 -14.68
CA GLY A 322 8.67 -45.60 -15.66
C GLY A 322 7.24 -45.63 -15.12
N GLU A 323 6.83 -46.72 -14.46
CA GLU A 323 5.51 -46.81 -13.81
C GLU A 323 5.33 -45.80 -12.67
N GLN A 324 6.40 -45.52 -11.94
CA GLN A 324 6.38 -44.51 -10.87
C GLN A 324 6.28 -43.09 -11.44
N LEU A 325 6.92 -42.83 -12.59
CA LEU A 325 6.82 -41.56 -13.30
C LEU A 325 5.40 -41.37 -13.88
N MET A 326 4.82 -42.41 -14.49
CA MET A 326 3.45 -42.36 -15.03
C MET A 326 2.41 -42.12 -13.93
N ARG A 327 2.56 -42.73 -12.75
CA ARG A 327 1.69 -42.42 -11.60
C ARG A 327 1.83 -40.97 -11.10
N LYS A 328 3.01 -40.36 -11.20
CA LYS A 328 3.20 -38.94 -10.86
C LYS A 328 2.55 -38.03 -11.91
N VAL A 329 2.68 -38.36 -13.18
CA VAL A 329 2.04 -37.62 -14.29
C VAL A 329 0.51 -37.65 -14.16
N GLU A 330 -0.07 -38.82 -13.86
CA GLU A 330 -1.53 -38.94 -13.68
C GLU A 330 -2.04 -38.13 -12.48
N LYS A 331 -1.28 -38.12 -11.37
CA LYS A 331 -1.59 -37.26 -10.22
C LYS A 331 -1.51 -35.77 -10.57
N ILE A 332 -0.52 -35.34 -11.35
CA ILE A 332 -0.39 -33.95 -11.80
C ILE A 332 -1.57 -33.58 -12.72
N LYS A 333 -1.99 -34.48 -13.61
CA LYS A 333 -3.16 -34.28 -14.46
C LYS A 333 -4.43 -34.09 -13.64
N HIS A 334 -4.65 -34.95 -12.64
CA HIS A 334 -5.80 -34.84 -11.74
C HIS A 334 -5.77 -33.56 -10.89
N ILE A 335 -4.58 -33.11 -10.46
CA ILE A 335 -4.42 -31.83 -9.74
C ILE A 335 -4.76 -30.66 -10.65
N LYS A 336 -4.32 -30.67 -11.91
CA LYS A 336 -4.65 -29.61 -12.88
C LYS A 336 -6.15 -29.54 -13.18
N GLU A 337 -6.83 -30.67 -13.32
CA GLU A 337 -8.30 -30.71 -13.48
C GLU A 337 -9.00 -30.13 -12.25
N LYS A 338 -8.61 -30.55 -11.04
CA LYS A 338 -9.18 -29.98 -9.81
C LYS A 338 -8.89 -28.49 -9.65
N GLN A 339 -7.74 -28.02 -10.11
CA GLN A 339 -7.38 -26.61 -10.06
C GLN A 339 -8.25 -25.79 -11.03
N ALA A 340 -8.60 -26.33 -12.20
CA ALA A 340 -9.57 -25.72 -13.11
C ALA A 340 -11.00 -25.70 -12.54
N GLU A 341 -11.45 -26.78 -11.89
CA GLU A 341 -12.75 -26.81 -11.20
C GLU A 341 -12.84 -25.77 -10.07
N VAL A 342 -11.77 -25.64 -9.26
CA VAL A 342 -11.72 -24.62 -8.20
C VAL A 342 -11.79 -23.21 -8.78
N GLN A 343 -11.13 -22.97 -9.91
CA GLN A 343 -11.13 -21.67 -10.57
C GLN A 343 -12.52 -21.31 -11.13
N GLN A 344 -13.23 -22.29 -11.71
CA GLN A 344 -14.62 -22.10 -12.14
C GLN A 344 -15.56 -21.83 -10.95
N LEU A 345 -15.41 -22.56 -9.84
CA LEU A 345 -16.20 -22.32 -8.62
C LEU A 345 -15.92 -20.95 -7.99
N GLN A 346 -14.70 -20.41 -8.14
CA GLN A 346 -14.37 -19.06 -7.70
C GLN A 346 -15.04 -18.00 -8.58
N GLU A 347 -15.08 -18.20 -9.89
CA GLU A 347 -15.80 -17.32 -10.82
C GLU A 347 -17.31 -17.32 -10.57
N GLU A 348 -17.93 -18.50 -10.42
CA GLU A 348 -19.36 -18.62 -10.06
C GLU A 348 -19.68 -17.97 -8.70
N ARG A 349 -18.77 -18.09 -7.72
CA ARG A 349 -18.91 -17.42 -6.42
C ARG A 349 -18.84 -15.90 -6.56
N MET A 350 -17.97 -15.37 -7.42
CA MET A 350 -17.90 -13.93 -7.67
C MET A 350 -19.18 -13.40 -8.33
N GLU A 351 -19.74 -14.14 -9.30
CA GLU A 351 -21.03 -13.77 -9.91
C GLU A 351 -22.20 -13.83 -8.93
N THR A 352 -22.25 -14.86 -8.08
CA THR A 352 -23.28 -15.00 -7.04
C THR A 352 -23.19 -13.85 -6.03
N ASN A 353 -21.99 -13.53 -5.55
CA ASN A 353 -21.78 -12.40 -4.64
C ASN A 353 -22.17 -11.06 -5.28
N ASN A 354 -21.82 -10.83 -6.56
CA ASN A 354 -22.24 -9.63 -7.28
C ASN A 354 -23.77 -9.55 -7.41
N THR A 355 -24.43 -10.67 -7.67
CA THR A 355 -25.89 -10.74 -7.78
C THR A 355 -26.57 -10.50 -6.42
N GLU A 356 -25.98 -10.99 -5.33
CA GLU A 356 -26.46 -10.76 -3.96
C GLU A 356 -26.28 -9.30 -3.53
N VAL A 357 -25.17 -8.67 -3.92
CA VAL A 357 -24.95 -7.21 -3.79
C VAL A 357 -25.96 -6.42 -4.62
N TYR A 358 -26.28 -6.88 -5.83
CA TYR A 358 -27.30 -6.24 -6.68
C TYR A 358 -28.72 -6.39 -6.10
N LEU A 359 -29.07 -7.55 -5.55
CA LEU A 359 -30.39 -7.79 -4.92
C LEU A 359 -30.55 -7.06 -3.58
N SER A 360 -29.47 -6.93 -2.79
CA SER A 360 -29.48 -6.14 -1.56
C SER A 360 -29.60 -4.64 -1.84
N THR A 361 -28.92 -4.13 -2.89
CA THR A 361 -29.11 -2.74 -3.33
C THR A 361 -30.52 -2.49 -3.87
N LEU A 362 -31.11 -3.43 -4.61
CA LEU A 362 -32.50 -3.33 -5.11
C LEU A 362 -33.57 -3.42 -4.00
N THR A 363 -33.33 -4.20 -2.95
CA THR A 363 -34.24 -4.25 -1.79
C THR A 363 -34.13 -3.00 -0.94
N LEU A 364 -32.93 -2.41 -0.81
CA LEU A 364 -32.74 -1.11 -0.18
C LEU A 364 -33.42 0.02 -0.96
N THR A 365 -33.31 0.06 -2.29
CA THR A 365 -34.02 1.08 -3.09
C THR A 365 -35.53 0.91 -3.04
N LYS A 366 -36.06 -0.33 -3.11
CA LYS A 366 -37.50 -0.57 -2.94
C LYS A 366 -37.99 -0.20 -1.53
N SER A 367 -37.21 -0.45 -0.47
CA SER A 367 -37.60 -0.02 0.88
C SER A 367 -37.60 1.51 1.00
N PHE A 368 -36.68 2.18 0.31
CA PHE A 368 -36.65 3.64 0.18
C PHE A 368 -37.86 4.18 -0.59
N ASP A 369 -38.23 3.56 -1.71
CA ASP A 369 -39.39 3.96 -2.52
C ASP A 369 -40.71 3.71 -1.78
N ILE A 370 -40.84 2.61 -1.04
CA ILE A 370 -41.98 2.35 -0.17
C ILE A 370 -42.02 3.39 0.96
N SER A 371 -40.88 3.72 1.58
CA SER A 371 -40.81 4.77 2.61
C SER A 371 -41.23 6.14 2.07
N LEU A 372 -40.84 6.48 0.84
CA LEU A 372 -41.24 7.71 0.15
C LEU A 372 -42.72 7.71 -0.23
N SER A 373 -43.27 6.57 -0.66
CA SER A 373 -44.70 6.40 -0.94
C SER A 373 -45.54 6.60 0.32
N TRP A 374 -45.18 5.94 1.42
CA TRP A 374 -45.83 6.11 2.73
C TRP A 374 -45.75 7.55 3.23
N LYS A 375 -44.63 8.23 2.99
CA LYS A 375 -44.49 9.65 3.33
C LYS A 375 -45.40 10.54 2.49
N SER A 376 -45.56 10.24 1.19
CA SER A 376 -46.46 10.99 0.31
C SER A 376 -47.95 10.76 0.60
N ASP A 377 -48.32 9.57 1.08
CA ASP A 377 -49.69 9.23 1.45
C ASP A 377 -50.06 9.86 2.81
N ILE A 378 -49.13 9.91 3.78
CA ILE A 378 -49.31 10.63 5.04
C ILE A 378 -49.46 12.14 4.83
N GLU A 379 -48.77 12.70 3.82
CA GLU A 379 -48.81 14.14 3.54
C GLU A 379 -50.10 14.57 2.79
N LYS A 380 -50.86 13.62 2.23
CA LYS A 380 -52.18 13.88 1.62
C LYS A 380 -53.35 13.78 2.61
N ASP A 381 -53.20 13.03 3.70
CA ASP A 381 -54.24 12.85 4.71
C ASP A 381 -54.26 13.93 5.81
N ILE A 382 -53.31 14.88 5.79
CA ILE A 382 -53.21 16.00 6.76
C ILE A 382 -53.77 17.32 6.17
N HIS A 383 -54.85 17.26 5.37
CA HIS A 383 -55.67 18.43 5.05
C HIS A 383 -57.04 18.32 5.70
N ILE A 384 -57.06 18.45 7.03
CA ILE A 384 -58.27 18.63 7.84
C ILE A 384 -58.46 20.12 8.13
N ASP A 385 -59.48 20.66 7.46
CA ASP A 385 -60.40 21.74 7.83
C ASP A 385 -59.93 22.86 8.78
N SER A 386 -59.81 24.06 8.24
CA SER A 386 -59.90 25.31 9.01
C SER A 386 -60.75 26.32 8.25
N SER A 387 -62.06 26.23 8.45
CA SER A 387 -63.02 27.31 8.17
C SER A 387 -62.76 28.53 9.06
N PRO A 388 -62.89 29.77 8.54
CA PRO A 388 -63.14 30.95 9.35
C PRO A 388 -64.61 31.41 9.20
N LEU A 389 -65.35 31.34 10.30
CA LEU A 389 -66.67 31.96 10.46
C LEU A 389 -66.50 33.46 10.73
N LEU A 390 -67.03 34.33 9.85
CA LEU A 390 -67.66 35.61 10.23
C LEU A 390 -68.37 36.28 9.03
N MET A 391 -69.58 36.77 9.31
CA MET A 391 -70.42 37.77 8.61
C MET A 391 -71.65 37.25 7.84
N LEU A 392 -72.76 37.04 8.56
CA LEU A 392 -74.00 37.88 8.54
C LEU A 392 -75.10 37.24 9.40
#